data_AF-A0A547Q063-F1
#
_entry.id   AF-A0A547Q063-F1
#
_cell.length_a   1.000
_cell.length_b   1.000
_cell.length_c   1.000
_cell.angle_alpha   90.00
_cell.angle_beta   90.00
_cell.angle_gamma   90.00
#
_symmetry.space_group_name_H-M   'P 1'
#
loop_
_entity.id
_entity.type
_entity.pdbx_description
1 polymer ?
#
loop_
_entity_poly.entity_id
_entity_poly.type
_entity_poly.pdbx_seq_one_letter_code
_entity_poly.pdbx_strand_id
1 'polypeptide(L)'
;MPGKGAAWEIREGDETRPLPVDLANFTYDRLGGYGTDLGSDITRIDAAPLIAWVEQSVPAGHSPGEGYVPQPYMQLATTLRDIGAESAADAVDYARLSHRMKTRERPSDWLVDLASKVFVGFGVYPERALYWFAALVLAGWGLARWSPDLRARGIWARFFYSLENAMPLIALSQGFESYDHSPNRWVANFYHFQKIAGFILATVLVGALTLLGG
;
A
#
# COMPACT_ATOMS: atom_id res chain seq x y z
N MET A 1 -18.62 -5.63 13.06
CA MET A 1 -19.29 -4.31 13.03
C MET A 1 -18.30 -3.30 13.59
N PRO A 2 -17.68 -2.44 12.76
CA PRO A 2 -16.72 -1.46 13.26
C PRO A 2 -17.47 -0.28 13.89
N GLY A 3 -17.02 0.14 15.07
CA GLY A 3 -17.63 1.18 15.88
C GLY A 3 -17.64 2.54 15.17
N LYS A 4 -18.84 3.12 15.04
CA LYS A 4 -19.06 4.52 14.68
C LYS A 4 -18.62 5.41 15.85
N GLY A 5 -17.33 5.72 15.95
CA GLY A 5 -16.81 6.46 17.10
C GLY A 5 -15.56 7.30 16.82
N ALA A 6 -15.43 7.84 15.61
CA ALA A 6 -14.35 8.77 15.26
C ALA A 6 -14.88 10.02 14.53
N ALA A 7 -16.08 10.47 14.91
CA ALA A 7 -16.54 11.81 14.60
C ALA A 7 -16.32 12.64 15.86
N TRP A 8 -15.52 13.69 15.77
CA TRP A 8 -15.28 14.59 16.89
C TRP A 8 -16.54 15.41 17.08
N GLU A 9 -17.33 15.05 18.07
CA GLU A 9 -18.66 15.59 18.30
C GLU A 9 -18.64 16.57 19.49
N ILE A 10 -19.21 17.75 19.31
CA ILE A 10 -19.63 18.59 20.43
C ILE A 10 -20.85 17.92 21.03
N ARG A 11 -20.74 17.54 22.30
CA ARG A 11 -21.89 17.07 23.06
C ARG A 11 -22.46 18.22 23.87
N GLU A 12 -23.57 18.78 23.42
CA GLU A 12 -24.30 19.84 24.11
C GLU A 12 -25.64 19.27 24.58
N GLY A 13 -25.69 18.83 25.83
CA GLY A 13 -26.82 18.05 26.34
C GLY A 13 -26.90 16.64 25.71
N ASP A 14 -28.02 16.34 25.05
CA ASP A 14 -28.26 15.08 24.32
C ASP A 14 -28.01 15.22 22.81
N GLU A 15 -27.61 16.41 22.33
CA GLU A 15 -27.25 16.65 20.94
C GLU A 15 -25.74 16.42 20.73
N THR A 16 -25.42 15.63 19.71
CA THR A 16 -24.07 15.46 19.18
C THR A 16 -23.97 16.17 17.84
N ARG A 17 -23.14 17.20 17.74
CA ARG A 17 -22.88 17.91 16.47
C ARG A 17 -21.43 17.73 16.05
N PRO A 18 -21.13 17.45 14.78
CA PRO A 18 -19.76 17.38 14.31
C PRO A 18 -19.07 18.73 14.55
N LEU A 19 -17.87 18.73 15.14
CA LEU A 19 -17.05 19.94 15.24
C LEU A 19 -16.61 20.38 13.84
N PRO A 20 -17.07 21.54 13.31
CA PRO A 20 -16.53 22.08 12.08
C PRO A 20 -15.17 22.71 12.39
N VAL A 21 -14.11 21.89 12.50
CA VAL A 21 -12.73 22.39 12.56
C VAL A 21 -12.19 22.43 11.14
N ASP A 22 -11.93 23.64 10.65
CA ASP A 22 -11.09 23.83 9.48
C ASP A 22 -9.63 23.65 9.92
N LEU A 23 -8.96 22.61 9.40
CA LEU A 23 -7.54 22.38 9.68
C LEU A 23 -6.61 23.05 8.66
N ALA A 24 -7.15 23.72 7.64
CA ALA A 24 -6.35 24.46 6.69
C ALA A 24 -5.59 25.57 7.43
N ASN A 25 -4.27 25.63 7.19
CA ASN A 25 -3.35 26.55 7.85
C ASN A 25 -3.14 26.32 9.35
N PHE A 26 -3.67 25.24 9.93
CA PHE A 26 -3.28 24.83 11.28
C PHE A 26 -1.94 24.12 11.25
N THR A 27 -1.07 24.52 12.18
CA THR A 27 0.18 23.80 12.48
C THR A 27 0.09 23.28 13.90
N TYR A 28 0.59 22.08 14.12
CA TYR A 28 0.66 21.46 15.44
C TYR A 28 1.99 20.74 15.57
N ASP A 29 2.65 20.98 16.70
CA ASP A 29 3.99 20.46 16.96
C ASP A 29 3.96 19.12 17.70
N ARG A 30 2.87 18.84 18.42
CA ARG A 30 2.70 17.61 19.21
C ARG A 30 1.25 17.18 19.26
N LEU A 31 1.04 15.87 19.23
CA LEU A 31 -0.24 15.23 19.51
C LEU A 31 -0.13 14.55 20.88
N GLY A 32 -0.83 15.10 21.87
CA GLY A 32 -0.88 14.57 23.23
C GLY A 32 -2.29 14.07 23.57
N GLY A 33 -2.39 13.07 24.44
CA GLY A 33 -3.69 12.55 24.92
C GLY A 33 -4.41 11.62 23.94
N TYR A 34 -3.78 11.24 22.84
CA TYR A 34 -4.29 10.22 21.94
C TYR A 34 -3.94 8.83 22.50
N GLY A 35 -4.95 8.13 23.02
CA GLY A 35 -4.78 6.94 23.84
C GLY A 35 -4.96 7.30 25.32
N THR A 36 -6.18 7.12 25.81
CA THR A 36 -6.57 7.39 27.22
C THR A 36 -6.00 6.39 28.22
N ASP A 37 -5.24 5.39 27.75
CA ASP A 37 -4.69 4.36 28.60
C ASP A 37 -3.23 4.68 28.95
N LEU A 38 -2.91 4.65 30.23
CA LEU A 38 -1.59 4.93 30.86
C LEU A 38 -0.42 4.03 30.38
N GLY A 39 -0.58 3.32 29.27
CA GLY A 39 0.42 2.49 28.61
C GLY A 39 0.36 2.52 27.08
N SER A 40 -0.33 3.49 26.47
CA SER A 40 -0.32 3.64 25.00
C SER A 40 1.07 4.01 24.53
N ASP A 41 1.75 3.05 23.92
CA ASP A 41 3.04 3.22 23.27
C ASP A 41 2.91 4.29 22.17
N ILE A 42 3.56 5.44 22.39
CA ILE A 42 3.53 6.58 21.47
C ILE A 42 4.08 6.26 20.07
N THR A 43 4.79 5.13 19.92
CA THR A 43 5.28 4.65 18.61
C THR A 43 4.24 3.81 17.87
N ARG A 44 3.17 3.37 18.55
CA ARG A 44 2.10 2.51 18.00
C ARG A 44 0.75 3.21 18.04
N ILE A 45 0.70 4.37 17.38
CA ILE A 45 -0.52 5.16 17.25
C ILE A 45 -1.41 4.57 16.15
N ASP A 46 -2.68 4.32 16.47
CA ASP A 46 -3.69 4.04 15.43
C ASP A 46 -3.99 5.31 14.65
N ALA A 47 -3.61 5.34 13.37
CA ALA A 47 -3.81 6.51 12.51
C ALA A 47 -5.26 6.67 12.03
N ALA A 48 -6.11 5.65 12.09
CA ALA A 48 -7.42 5.69 11.44
C ALA A 48 -8.35 6.81 11.97
N PRO A 49 -8.47 7.03 13.29
CA PRO A 49 -9.24 8.16 13.82
C PRO A 49 -8.64 9.53 13.48
N LEU A 50 -7.31 9.65 13.40
CA LEU A 50 -6.61 10.89 13.00
C LEU A 50 -6.82 11.19 11.51
N ILE A 51 -6.83 10.17 10.66
CA ILE A 51 -7.17 10.30 9.24
C ILE A 51 -8.63 10.72 9.10
N ALA A 52 -9.54 10.09 9.84
CA ALA A 52 -10.96 10.44 9.83
C ALA A 52 -11.19 11.89 10.28
N TRP A 53 -10.42 12.37 11.25
CA TRP A 53 -10.42 13.77 11.68
C TRP A 53 -10.07 14.72 10.53
N VAL A 54 -8.98 14.44 9.82
CA VAL A 54 -8.54 15.25 8.68
C VAL A 54 -9.53 15.17 7.52
N GLU A 55 -10.08 14.00 7.21
CA GLU A 55 -11.11 13.83 6.17
C GLU A 55 -12.41 14.58 6.49
N GLN A 56 -12.75 14.72 7.77
CA GLN A 56 -13.93 15.47 8.22
C GLN A 56 -13.65 16.98 8.35
N SER A 57 -12.38 17.40 8.37
CA SER A 57 -12.05 18.82 8.41
C SER A 57 -12.49 19.50 7.12
N VAL A 58 -13.29 20.55 7.26
CA VAL A 58 -13.88 21.25 6.11
C VAL A 58 -13.29 22.65 6.05
N PRO A 59 -12.67 23.04 4.93
CA PRO A 59 -12.25 24.42 4.73
C PRO A 59 -13.42 25.39 4.92
N ALA A 60 -13.18 26.53 5.57
CA ALA A 60 -14.22 27.54 5.74
C ALA A 60 -14.86 27.90 4.38
N GLY A 61 -16.20 27.76 4.30
CA GLY A 61 -16.96 28.04 3.07
C GLY A 61 -17.07 26.90 2.06
N HIS A 62 -16.63 25.68 2.39
CA HIS A 62 -16.76 24.48 1.54
C HIS A 62 -17.65 23.42 2.21
N SER A 63 -18.17 22.46 1.44
CA SER A 63 -18.84 21.27 1.99
C SER A 63 -17.81 20.16 2.29
N PRO A 64 -18.09 19.22 3.22
CA PRO A 64 -17.24 18.03 3.39
C PRO A 64 -17.07 17.29 2.05
N GLY A 65 -15.83 17.17 1.56
CA GLY A 65 -15.50 16.55 0.27
C GLY A 65 -15.37 17.51 -0.92
N GLU A 66 -15.62 18.81 -0.72
CA GLU A 66 -15.45 19.85 -1.73
C GLU A 66 -14.01 20.37 -1.70
N GLY A 67 -13.14 19.76 -2.52
CA GLY A 67 -11.75 20.18 -2.71
C GLY A 67 -10.72 19.34 -1.95
N TYR A 68 -9.55 19.16 -2.58
CA TYR A 68 -8.42 18.42 -2.00
C TYR A 68 -7.45 19.39 -1.32
N VAL A 69 -7.33 19.31 0.00
CA VAL A 69 -6.36 20.10 0.78
C VAL A 69 -5.26 19.19 1.33
N PRO A 70 -4.02 19.24 0.78
CA PRO A 70 -2.94 18.33 1.19
C PRO A 70 -2.31 18.69 2.54
N GLN A 71 -2.38 19.95 2.96
CA GLN A 71 -1.61 20.48 4.09
C GLN A 71 -1.93 19.80 5.43
N PRO A 72 -3.19 19.56 5.82
CA PRO A 72 -3.51 18.88 7.08
C PRO A 72 -2.91 17.47 7.19
N TYR A 73 -2.90 16.71 6.09
CA TYR A 73 -2.27 15.40 6.05
C TYR A 73 -0.75 15.49 6.19
N MET A 74 -0.12 16.48 5.54
CA MET A 74 1.34 16.68 5.61
C MET A 74 1.79 17.05 7.00
N GLN A 75 1.05 17.94 7.67
CA GLN A 75 1.30 18.29 9.06
C GLN A 75 1.18 17.04 9.94
N LEU A 76 0.12 16.25 9.76
CA LEU A 76 -0.13 15.05 10.55
C LEU A 76 0.98 14.02 10.42
N ALA A 77 1.38 13.74 9.17
CA ALA A 77 2.47 12.81 8.90
C ALA A 77 3.79 13.30 9.49
N THR A 78 4.08 14.61 9.43
CA THR A 78 5.29 15.19 10.01
C THR A 78 5.31 15.04 11.53
N THR A 79 4.22 15.42 12.21
CA THR A 79 4.12 15.29 13.67
C THR A 79 4.22 13.84 14.13
N LEU A 80 3.62 12.89 13.40
CA LEU A 80 3.71 11.46 13.72
C LEU A 80 5.13 10.92 13.57
N ARG A 81 5.89 11.39 12.58
CA ARG A 81 7.32 11.06 12.44
C ARG A 81 8.16 11.64 13.58
N ASP A 82 7.90 12.89 13.96
CA ASP A 82 8.64 13.58 15.02
C ASP A 82 8.50 12.90 16.39
N ILE A 83 7.38 12.19 16.62
CA ILE A 83 7.15 11.40 17.84
C ILE A 83 7.51 9.92 17.70
N GLY A 84 8.05 9.50 16.54
CA GLY A 84 8.52 8.13 16.28
C GLY A 84 7.44 7.13 15.86
N ALA A 85 6.23 7.60 15.49
CA ALA A 85 5.13 6.76 15.04
C ALA A 85 5.14 6.58 13.51
N GLU A 86 6.21 5.98 12.96
CA GLU A 86 6.44 5.90 11.50
C GLU A 86 5.29 5.19 10.77
N SER A 87 4.81 4.06 11.31
CA SER A 87 3.70 3.32 10.69
C SER A 87 2.40 4.14 10.61
N ALA A 88 2.20 5.04 11.58
CA ALA A 88 1.04 5.93 11.59
C ALA A 88 1.21 7.06 10.56
N ALA A 89 2.41 7.62 10.43
CA ALA A 89 2.74 8.62 9.43
C ALA A 89 2.56 8.07 8.00
N ASP A 90 3.00 6.84 7.77
CA ASP A 90 2.83 6.12 6.50
C ASP A 90 1.35 5.89 6.16
N ALA A 91 0.53 5.52 7.14
CA ALA A 91 -0.91 5.40 6.95
C ALA A 91 -1.57 6.72 6.54
N VAL A 92 -1.13 7.85 7.13
CA VAL A 92 -1.61 9.19 6.80
C VAL A 92 -1.18 9.61 5.40
N ASP A 93 0.07 9.33 5.01
CA ASP A 93 0.55 9.58 3.65
C ASP A 93 -0.23 8.77 2.61
N TYR A 94 -0.52 7.51 2.91
CA TYR A 94 -1.39 6.68 2.07
C TYR A 94 -2.82 7.24 1.96
N ALA A 95 -3.37 7.76 3.06
CA ALA A 95 -4.69 8.40 3.06
C ALA A 95 -4.70 9.68 2.22
N ARG A 96 -3.65 10.50 2.33
CA ARG A 96 -3.44 11.70 1.50
C ARG A 96 -3.49 11.38 0.01
N LEU A 97 -2.72 10.39 -0.44
CA LEU A 97 -2.72 9.98 -1.85
C LEU A 97 -4.07 9.38 -2.26
N SER A 98 -4.69 8.59 -1.40
CA SER A 98 -6.02 8.02 -1.65
C SER A 98 -7.10 9.09 -1.79
N HIS A 99 -7.04 10.15 -0.99
CA HIS A 99 -7.96 11.28 -1.06
C HIS A 99 -7.71 12.09 -2.35
N ARG A 100 -6.44 12.36 -2.68
CA ARG A 100 -6.05 13.01 -3.95
C ARG A 100 -6.63 12.30 -5.17
N MET A 101 -6.61 10.97 -5.20
CA MET A 101 -7.21 10.20 -6.29
C MET A 101 -8.74 10.39 -6.37
N LYS A 102 -9.44 10.32 -5.23
CA LYS A 102 -10.91 10.42 -5.17
C LYS A 102 -11.40 11.79 -5.65
N THR A 103 -10.64 12.84 -5.36
CA THR A 103 -10.99 14.23 -5.71
C THR A 103 -10.53 14.61 -7.13
N ARG A 104 -9.83 13.72 -7.86
CA ARG A 104 -9.34 14.01 -9.22
C ARG A 104 -10.44 13.71 -10.24
N GLU A 105 -10.90 14.73 -10.96
CA GLU A 105 -11.96 14.60 -11.98
C GLU A 105 -11.49 13.90 -13.28
N ARG A 106 -10.18 13.70 -13.47
CA ARG A 106 -9.62 13.16 -14.72
C ARG A 106 -9.37 11.64 -14.64
N PRO A 107 -10.08 10.83 -15.45
CA PRO A 107 -9.98 9.37 -15.45
C PRO A 107 -8.79 8.83 -16.26
N SER A 108 -7.76 9.60 -16.58
CA SER A 108 -6.65 9.10 -17.41
C SER A 108 -5.63 8.27 -16.63
N ASP A 109 -5.44 8.55 -15.35
CA ASP A 109 -4.32 7.99 -14.56
C ASP A 109 -4.79 6.95 -13.52
N TRP A 110 -6.10 6.68 -13.43
CA TRP A 110 -6.67 5.79 -12.41
C TRP A 110 -6.11 4.38 -12.45
N LEU A 111 -5.74 3.86 -13.62
CA LEU A 111 -5.11 2.54 -13.76
C LEU A 111 -3.70 2.51 -13.18
N VAL A 112 -2.93 3.58 -13.38
CA VAL A 112 -1.57 3.72 -12.84
C VAL A 112 -1.63 3.89 -11.33
N ASP A 113 -2.58 4.69 -10.85
CA ASP A 113 -2.78 4.90 -9.42
C ASP A 113 -3.35 3.63 -8.74
N LEU A 114 -4.26 2.91 -9.39
CA LEU A 114 -4.78 1.63 -8.90
C LEU A 114 -3.68 0.57 -8.88
N ALA A 115 -2.86 0.48 -9.92
CA ALA A 115 -1.69 -0.40 -9.94
C ALA A 115 -0.73 -0.03 -8.80
N SER A 116 -0.43 1.25 -8.60
CA SER A 116 0.46 1.71 -7.51
C SER A 116 -0.11 1.40 -6.12
N LYS A 117 -1.43 1.54 -5.95
CA LYS A 117 -2.15 1.21 -4.72
C LYS A 117 -2.12 -0.29 -4.43
N VAL A 118 -2.32 -1.11 -5.46
CA VAL A 118 -2.33 -2.58 -5.37
C VAL A 118 -0.92 -3.10 -5.11
N PHE A 119 0.06 -2.75 -5.96
CA PHE A 119 1.39 -3.34 -5.94
C PHE A 119 2.31 -2.79 -4.84
N VAL A 120 2.25 -1.49 -4.54
CA VAL A 120 3.25 -0.82 -3.67
C VAL A 120 2.62 -0.01 -2.54
N GLY A 121 1.29 0.14 -2.52
CA GLY A 121 0.64 1.10 -1.63
C GLY A 121 1.21 2.52 -1.79
N PHE A 122 1.50 2.93 -3.03
CA PHE A 122 2.18 4.18 -3.39
C PHE A 122 3.67 4.33 -2.99
N GLY A 123 4.38 3.24 -2.69
CA GLY A 123 5.78 3.32 -2.27
C GLY A 123 5.96 3.39 -0.75
N VAL A 124 4.86 3.47 -0.01
CA VAL A 124 4.85 3.63 1.44
C VAL A 124 5.08 2.29 2.17
N TYR A 125 4.63 1.17 1.58
CA TYR A 125 4.75 -0.15 2.21
C TYR A 125 5.62 -1.08 1.36
N PRO A 126 6.96 -0.97 1.42
CA PRO A 126 7.86 -1.84 0.66
C PRO A 126 7.67 -3.33 0.98
N GLU A 127 7.22 -3.66 2.19
CA GLU A 127 6.82 -5.02 2.60
C GLU A 127 5.74 -5.64 1.69
N ARG A 128 4.86 -4.83 1.08
CA ARG A 128 3.86 -5.33 0.13
C ARG A 128 4.48 -5.89 -1.13
N ALA A 129 5.62 -5.36 -1.56
CA ALA A 129 6.35 -5.91 -2.69
C ALA A 129 6.78 -7.37 -2.42
N LEU A 130 7.16 -7.69 -1.18
CA LEU A 130 7.50 -9.06 -0.79
C LEU A 130 6.29 -9.99 -0.88
N TYR A 131 5.12 -9.55 -0.39
CA TYR A 131 3.88 -10.32 -0.49
C TYR A 131 3.45 -10.54 -1.94
N TRP A 132 3.56 -9.50 -2.80
CA TRP A 132 3.27 -9.63 -4.23
C TRP A 132 4.25 -10.54 -4.95
N PHE A 133 5.53 -10.46 -4.61
CA PHE A 133 6.53 -11.36 -5.12
C PHE A 133 6.23 -12.82 -4.75
N ALA A 134 5.92 -13.07 -3.48
CA ALA A 134 5.52 -14.40 -3.01
C ALA A 134 4.25 -14.89 -3.71
N ALA A 135 3.24 -14.04 -3.85
CA ALA A 135 2.00 -14.36 -4.56
C ALA A 135 2.25 -14.70 -6.04
N LEU A 136 3.14 -13.96 -6.71
CA LEU A 136 3.53 -14.20 -8.10
C LEU A 136 4.23 -15.56 -8.28
N VAL A 137 5.14 -15.92 -7.37
CA VAL A 137 5.81 -17.23 -7.35
C VAL A 137 4.82 -18.37 -7.08
N LEU A 138 3.92 -18.21 -6.11
CA LEU A 138 2.90 -19.22 -5.82
C LEU A 138 1.91 -19.40 -6.97
N ALA A 139 1.54 -18.30 -7.63
CA ALA A 139 0.66 -18.34 -8.81
C ALA A 139 1.33 -19.11 -9.96
N GLY A 140 2.60 -18.84 -10.26
CA GLY A 140 3.33 -19.59 -11.30
C GLY A 140 3.56 -21.05 -10.91
N TRP A 141 3.88 -21.34 -9.64
CA TRP A 141 3.97 -22.72 -9.14
C TRP A 141 2.65 -23.50 -9.32
N GLY A 142 1.53 -22.86 -9.00
CA GLY A 142 0.19 -23.40 -9.24
C GLY A 142 -0.11 -23.54 -10.73
N LEU A 143 0.35 -22.60 -11.57
CA LEU A 143 0.10 -22.60 -13.01
C LEU A 143 0.91 -23.69 -13.74
N ALA A 144 2.06 -24.07 -13.20
CA ALA A 144 2.93 -25.12 -13.73
C ALA A 144 2.22 -26.46 -13.95
N ARG A 145 1.13 -26.75 -13.24
CA ARG A 145 0.33 -27.98 -13.44
C ARG A 145 -0.37 -28.07 -14.79
N TRP A 146 -0.55 -26.94 -15.47
CA TRP A 146 -1.19 -26.87 -16.79
C TRP A 146 -0.19 -26.84 -17.95
N SER A 147 1.12 -26.90 -17.65
CA SER A 147 2.17 -27.16 -18.63
C SER A 147 2.54 -28.66 -18.59
N PRO A 148 2.42 -29.40 -19.71
CA PRO A 148 2.76 -30.82 -19.76
C PRO A 148 4.19 -31.11 -19.26
N ASP A 149 5.17 -30.31 -19.71
CA ASP A 149 6.59 -30.47 -19.36
C ASP A 149 6.88 -30.23 -17.88
N LEU A 150 6.28 -29.20 -17.29
CA LEU A 150 6.47 -28.88 -15.87
C LEU A 150 5.67 -29.83 -14.97
N ARG A 151 4.53 -30.34 -15.46
CA ARG A 151 3.74 -31.35 -14.76
C ARG A 151 4.47 -32.69 -14.66
N ALA A 152 5.26 -33.06 -15.67
CA ALA A 152 6.08 -34.27 -15.62
C ALA A 152 7.18 -34.19 -14.54
N ARG A 153 7.53 -32.99 -14.08
CA ARG A 153 8.55 -32.77 -13.03
C ARG A 153 7.93 -32.73 -11.62
N GLY A 154 8.78 -33.00 -10.63
CA GLY A 154 8.43 -32.96 -9.21
C GLY A 154 8.02 -31.57 -8.72
N ILE A 155 7.34 -31.53 -7.58
CA ILE A 155 6.74 -30.30 -7.02
C ILE A 155 7.76 -29.18 -6.76
N TRP A 156 8.98 -29.55 -6.37
CA TRP A 156 10.09 -28.63 -6.11
C TRP A 156 10.64 -28.02 -7.40
N ALA A 157 10.74 -28.79 -8.49
CA ALA A 157 11.19 -28.27 -9.78
C ALA A 157 10.24 -27.20 -10.33
N ARG A 158 8.92 -27.35 -10.10
CA ARG A 158 7.92 -26.34 -10.47
C ARG A 158 8.05 -25.06 -9.66
N PHE A 159 8.35 -25.20 -8.36
CA PHE A 159 8.55 -24.07 -7.47
C PHE A 159 9.80 -23.29 -7.87
N PHE A 160 10.93 -23.98 -8.02
CA PHE A 160 12.18 -23.35 -8.45
C PHE A 160 12.08 -22.76 -9.86
N TYR A 161 11.37 -23.39 -10.79
CA TYR A 161 11.10 -22.78 -12.09
C TYR A 161 10.37 -21.44 -11.96
N SER A 162 9.31 -21.40 -11.15
CA SER A 162 8.56 -20.16 -10.94
C SER A 162 9.41 -19.10 -10.21
N LEU A 163 10.21 -19.52 -9.24
CA LEU A 163 11.10 -18.64 -8.48
C LEU A 163 12.21 -18.04 -9.36
N GLU A 164 12.91 -18.85 -10.14
CA GLU A 164 13.93 -18.39 -11.11
C GLU A 164 13.31 -17.45 -12.13
N ASN A 165 12.10 -17.77 -12.59
CA ASN A 165 11.39 -16.94 -13.56
C ASN A 165 10.95 -15.59 -12.97
N ALA A 166 10.66 -15.52 -11.66
CA ALA A 166 10.40 -14.26 -10.95
C ALA A 166 11.70 -13.51 -10.56
N MET A 167 12.85 -14.19 -10.49
CA MET A 167 14.15 -13.61 -10.18
C MET A 167 15.09 -13.68 -11.40
N PRO A 168 14.90 -12.81 -12.41
CA PRO A 168 15.71 -12.85 -13.64
C PRO A 168 17.21 -12.57 -13.41
N LEU A 169 17.60 -12.09 -12.22
CA LEU A 169 19.00 -11.86 -11.84
C LEU A 169 19.74 -13.14 -11.43
N ILE A 170 19.01 -14.24 -11.15
CA ILE A 170 19.59 -15.50 -10.69
C ILE A 170 19.31 -16.58 -11.74
N ALA A 171 20.26 -16.79 -12.66
CA ALA A 171 20.24 -17.92 -13.58
C ALA A 171 20.72 -19.18 -12.86
N LEU A 172 19.84 -19.83 -12.09
CA LEU A 172 20.16 -21.07 -11.38
C LEU A 172 20.25 -22.28 -12.33
N SER A 173 19.59 -22.25 -13.49
CA SER A 173 19.89 -23.23 -14.55
C SER A 173 19.70 -22.70 -15.97
N GLN A 174 20.65 -23.01 -16.86
CA GLN A 174 20.55 -22.81 -18.32
C GLN A 174 19.46 -23.69 -18.96
N GLY A 175 18.85 -24.61 -18.20
CA GLY A 175 17.90 -25.60 -18.70
C GLY A 175 16.49 -25.07 -18.96
N PHE A 176 16.25 -23.76 -18.78
CA PHE A 176 14.92 -23.12 -18.89
C PHE A 176 14.69 -22.26 -20.14
N GLU A 177 15.66 -22.20 -21.06
CA GLU A 177 15.53 -21.48 -22.34
C GLU A 177 14.62 -22.16 -23.37
N SER A 178 14.27 -23.44 -23.19
CA SER A 178 13.58 -24.23 -24.21
C SER A 178 12.32 -24.96 -23.71
N TYR A 179 11.56 -24.40 -22.78
CA TYR A 179 10.27 -24.99 -22.42
C TYR A 179 9.21 -24.62 -23.44
N ASP A 180 8.77 -25.63 -24.19
CA ASP A 180 7.66 -25.47 -25.11
C ASP A 180 6.35 -25.48 -24.30
N HIS A 181 5.81 -24.29 -24.07
CA HIS A 181 4.50 -24.13 -23.43
C HIS A 181 3.34 -24.52 -24.36
N SER A 182 3.63 -25.05 -25.56
CA SER A 182 2.64 -25.59 -26.49
C SER A 182 1.87 -26.77 -25.87
N PRO A 183 0.52 -26.75 -25.88
CA PRO A 183 -0.36 -25.87 -26.65
C PRO A 183 -0.92 -24.65 -25.88
N ASN A 184 -0.55 -24.46 -24.61
CA ASN A 184 -1.19 -23.48 -23.72
C ASN A 184 -0.52 -22.09 -23.79
N ARG A 185 -0.83 -21.33 -24.85
CA ARG A 185 -0.32 -19.95 -25.07
C ARG A 185 -0.54 -19.00 -23.87
N TRP A 186 -1.62 -19.18 -23.11
CA TRP A 186 -1.88 -18.36 -21.93
C TRP A 186 -0.90 -18.62 -20.78
N VAL A 187 -0.47 -19.88 -20.60
CA VAL A 187 0.57 -20.24 -19.62
C VAL A 187 1.90 -19.63 -20.02
N ALA A 188 2.23 -19.65 -21.32
CA ALA A 188 3.42 -19.00 -21.85
C ALA A 188 3.41 -17.49 -21.56
N ASN A 189 2.29 -16.82 -21.87
CA ASN A 189 2.13 -15.37 -21.64
C ASN A 189 2.26 -15.02 -20.15
N PHE A 190 1.71 -15.84 -19.25
CA PHE A 190 1.85 -15.62 -17.81
C PHE A 190 3.32 -15.67 -17.38
N TYR A 191 4.10 -16.66 -17.84
CA TYR A 191 5.52 -16.73 -17.46
C TYR A 191 6.35 -15.56 -18.03
N HIS A 192 6.00 -15.03 -19.21
CA HIS A 192 6.61 -13.80 -19.72
C HIS A 192 6.25 -12.59 -18.85
N PHE A 193 4.97 -12.45 -18.48
CA PHE A 193 4.53 -11.42 -17.54
C PHE A 193 5.25 -11.56 -16.20
N GLN A 194 5.37 -12.78 -15.67
CA GLN A 194 6.06 -13.06 -14.41
C GLN A 194 7.53 -12.62 -14.44
N LYS A 195 8.24 -12.79 -15.57
CA LYS A 195 9.61 -12.26 -15.72
C LYS A 195 9.67 -10.75 -15.59
N ILE A 196 8.79 -10.03 -16.31
CA ILE A 196 8.76 -8.56 -16.30
C ILE A 196 8.35 -8.04 -14.93
N ALA A 197 7.28 -8.61 -14.35
CA ALA A 197 6.78 -8.22 -13.02
C ALA A 197 7.81 -8.52 -11.93
N GLY A 198 8.46 -9.69 -11.98
CA GLY A 198 9.51 -10.09 -11.05
C GLY A 198 10.73 -9.16 -11.11
N PHE A 199 11.15 -8.74 -12.30
CA PHE A 199 12.21 -7.74 -12.46
C PHE A 199 11.86 -6.40 -11.79
N ILE A 200 10.66 -5.88 -12.06
CA ILE A 200 10.19 -4.61 -11.47
C ILE A 200 10.10 -4.72 -9.94
N LEU A 201 9.58 -5.83 -9.41
CA LEU A 201 9.51 -6.06 -7.97
C LEU A 201 10.90 -6.12 -7.34
N ALA A 202 11.87 -6.76 -7.99
CA ALA A 202 13.24 -6.84 -7.52
C ALA A 202 13.91 -5.45 -7.42
N THR A 203 13.72 -4.57 -8.41
CA THR A 203 14.30 -3.21 -8.37
C THR A 203 13.69 -2.37 -7.25
N VAL A 204 12.38 -2.47 -7.02
CA VAL A 204 11.70 -1.83 -5.88
C VAL A 204 12.25 -2.36 -4.56
N LEU A 205 12.45 -3.67 -4.44
CA LEU A 205 13.00 -4.30 -3.22
C LEU A 205 14.44 -3.84 -2.93
N VAL A 206 15.28 -3.75 -3.95
CA VAL A 206 16.67 -3.25 -3.84
C VAL A 206 16.66 -1.77 -3.42
N GLY A 207 15.77 -0.96 -4.01
CA GLY A 207 15.60 0.44 -3.61
C GLY A 207 15.19 0.57 -2.14
N ALA A 208 14.21 -0.22 -1.70
CA ALA A 208 13.76 -0.24 -0.31
C ALA A 208 14.86 -0.69 0.66
N LEU A 209 15.62 -1.73 0.32
CA LEU A 209 16.73 -2.22 1.13
C LEU A 209 17.85 -1.17 1.26
N THR A 210 18.11 -0.43 0.19
CA THR A 210 19.09 0.67 0.20
C THR A 210 18.67 1.80 1.12
N LEU A 211 17.37 2.12 1.15
CA LEU A 211 16.82 3.16 2.03
C LEU A 211 16.77 2.74 3.51
N LEU A 212 16.56 1.45 3.78
CA LEU A 212 16.50 0.90 5.15
C LEU A 212 17.88 0.60 5.75
N GLY A 213 18.88 0.37 4.91
CA GLY A 213 20.25 0.07 5.34
C GLY A 213 21.22 1.26 5.31
N GLY A 214 20.75 2.43 4.88
CA GLY A 214 21.52 3.67 4.78
C GLY A 214 21.36 4.61 5.96
#